data_AF-A0A9D6N9J3-F1
#
_entry.id   AF-A0A9D6N9J3-F1
#
_cell.length_a   1.000
_cell.length_b   1.000
_cell.length_c   1.000
_cell.angle_alpha   90.00
_cell.angle_beta   90.00
_cell.angle_gamma   90.00
#
_symmetry.space_group_name_H-M   'P 1'
#
loop_
_entity.id
_entity.type
_entity.pdbx_description
1 polymer ?
#
loop_
_entity_poly.entity_id
_entity_poly.type
_entity_poly.pdbx_seq_one_letter_code
_entity_poly.pdbx_strand_id
1 'polypeptide(L)'
;MPLSVVPHTYNHQPLMYAGLASQKRHMAVYLTNIYADPGTREWFEQEYRKTGKRFDCGGSCVRFRKLEDLPLELVGRAIARTPLEEFVRMQKR
;
A
#
# COMPACT_ATOMS: atom_id res chain seq x y z
N MET A 1 9.14 -5.23 -6.74
CA MET A 1 10.55 -4.78 -6.75
C MET A 1 11.43 -5.95 -7.12
N PRO A 2 12.15 -5.87 -8.24
CA PRO A 2 12.95 -6.98 -8.74
C PRO A 2 14.10 -7.31 -7.77
N LEU A 3 14.52 -8.58 -7.77
CA LEU A 3 15.67 -9.04 -6.97
C LEU A 3 16.98 -8.35 -7.40
N SER A 4 17.07 -7.79 -8.61
CA SER A 4 18.21 -6.98 -9.05
C SER A 4 18.41 -5.70 -8.22
N VAL A 5 17.36 -5.20 -7.55
CA VAL A 5 17.44 -4.02 -6.67
C VAL A 5 17.55 -4.42 -5.20
N VAL A 6 16.84 -5.47 -4.78
CA VAL A 6 16.92 -6.03 -3.42
C VAL A 6 17.21 -7.54 -3.53
N PRO A 7 18.49 -7.95 -3.49
CA PRO A 7 18.88 -9.33 -3.80
C PRO A 7 18.54 -10.34 -2.70
N HIS A 8 18.46 -9.89 -1.46
CA HIS A 8 18.19 -10.75 -0.31
C HIS A 8 16.84 -10.40 0.31
N THR A 9 15.88 -11.31 0.19
CA THR A 9 14.57 -11.23 0.82
C THR A 9 14.30 -12.53 1.58
N TYR A 10 13.51 -12.47 2.65
CA TYR A 10 13.31 -13.60 3.58
C TYR A 10 12.79 -14.88 2.91
N ASN A 11 12.07 -14.75 1.79
CA ASN A 11 11.48 -15.85 1.02
C ASN A 11 12.04 -15.97 -0.40
N HIS A 12 13.13 -15.27 -0.71
CA HIS A 12 13.79 -15.28 -2.01
C HIS A 12 12.88 -14.82 -3.17
N GLN A 13 11.79 -14.11 -2.86
CA GLN A 13 10.86 -13.54 -3.83
C GLN A 13 11.05 -12.02 -3.92
N PRO A 14 10.74 -11.40 -5.09
CA PRO A 14 10.64 -9.97 -5.25
C PRO A 14 9.76 -9.30 -4.18
N LEU A 15 10.20 -8.16 -3.62
CA LEU A 15 9.37 -7.41 -2.66
C LEU A 15 8.15 -6.79 -3.35
N MET A 16 6.98 -6.92 -2.75
CA MET A 16 5.76 -6.28 -3.23
C MET A 16 5.71 -4.82 -2.75
N TYR A 17 5.60 -3.87 -3.68
CA TYR A 17 5.39 -2.46 -3.35
C TYR A 17 3.89 -2.13 -3.25
N ALA A 18 3.14 -2.55 -4.27
CA ALA A 18 1.70 -2.53 -4.29
C ALA A 18 1.19 -3.79 -4.99
N GLY A 19 -0.06 -4.17 -4.71
CA GLY A 19 -0.71 -5.33 -5.33
C GLY A 19 -2.22 -5.18 -5.35
N LEU A 20 -2.87 -5.83 -6.32
CA LEU A 20 -4.32 -5.94 -6.37
C LEU A 20 -4.71 -7.39 -6.14
N ALA A 21 -5.73 -7.62 -5.31
CA ALA A 21 -6.29 -8.94 -5.12
C ALA A 21 -7.82 -8.93 -5.21
N SER A 22 -8.36 -9.99 -5.79
CA SER A 22 -9.78 -10.31 -5.75
C SER A 22 -10.01 -11.37 -4.69
N GLN A 23 -10.75 -11.02 -3.64
CA GLN A 23 -11.14 -11.92 -2.55
C GLN A 23 -12.63 -12.24 -2.68
N LYS A 24 -13.07 -13.36 -2.10
CA LYS A 24 -14.47 -13.84 -2.21
C LYS A 24 -15.57 -12.80 -1.92
N ARG A 25 -15.29 -11.78 -1.09
CA ARG A 25 -16.28 -10.77 -0.63
C ARG A 25 -15.90 -9.32 -0.92
N HIS A 26 -14.68 -9.07 -1.41
CA HIS A 26 -14.17 -7.71 -1.64
C HIS A 26 -12.95 -7.77 -2.57
N MET A 27 -12.62 -6.63 -3.14
CA MET A 27 -11.32 -6.38 -3.76
C MET A 27 -10.43 -5.65 -2.76
N ALA A 28 -9.13 -5.85 -2.90
CA ALA A 28 -8.13 -5.23 -2.05
C ALA A 28 -7.02 -4.61 -2.89
N VAL A 29 -6.63 -3.39 -2.53
CA VAL A 29 -5.33 -2.83 -2.90
C VAL A 29 -4.41 -2.96 -1.71
N TYR A 30 -3.27 -3.61 -1.93
CA TYR A 30 -2.19 -3.71 -0.98
C TYR A 30 -1.21 -2.58 -1.25
N LEU A 31 -0.93 -1.79 -0.22
CA LEU A 31 0.03 -0.70 -0.26
C LEU A 31 1.05 -0.99 0.85
N THR A 32 2.25 -1.42 0.47
CA THR A 32 3.25 -1.85 1.47
C THR A 32 3.82 -0.65 2.23
N ASN A 33 3.91 0.53 1.60
CA ASN A 33 4.45 1.73 2.23
C ASN A 33 3.58 2.26 3.38
N ILE A 34 2.24 2.22 3.28
CA ILE A 34 1.34 2.58 4.38
C ILE A 34 1.42 1.60 5.55
N TYR A 35 2.02 0.42 5.37
CA TYR A 35 2.25 -0.55 6.44
C TYR A 35 3.66 -0.41 7.02
N ALA A 36 4.65 -0.11 6.17
CA ALA A 36 6.05 -0.01 6.56
C ALA A 36 6.39 1.29 7.33
N ASP A 37 5.67 2.38 7.05
CA ASP A 37 5.90 3.69 7.67
C ASP A 37 4.66 4.21 8.42
N PRO A 38 4.72 4.33 9.77
CA PRO A 38 3.63 4.87 10.56
C PRO A 38 3.19 6.30 10.17
N GLY A 39 4.13 7.16 9.73
CA GLY A 39 3.79 8.52 9.31
C GLY A 39 2.95 8.54 8.03
N THR A 40 3.34 7.72 7.05
CA THR A 40 2.58 7.51 5.81
C THR A 40 1.24 6.85 6.08
N ARG A 41 1.17 5.91 7.03
CA ARG A 41 -0.10 5.32 7.49
C ARG A 41 -1.07 6.38 7.98
N GLU A 42 -0.61 7.22 8.90
CA GLU A 42 -1.43 8.25 9.52
C GLU A 42 -1.93 9.26 8.49
N TRP A 43 -1.02 9.77 7.64
CA TRP A 43 -1.39 10.68 6.55
C TRP A 43 -2.44 10.06 5.62
N PHE A 44 -2.27 8.81 5.22
CA PHE A 44 -3.19 8.14 4.30
C PHE A 44 -4.57 8.00 4.93
N GLU A 45 -4.63 7.59 6.21
CA GLU A 45 -5.88 7.43 6.94
C GLU A 45 -6.62 8.78 7.13
N GLN A 46 -5.90 9.86 7.44
CA GLN A 46 -6.47 11.20 7.53
C GLN A 46 -7.03 11.67 6.19
N GLU A 47 -6.26 11.56 5.10
CA GLU A 47 -6.70 11.94 3.75
C GLU A 47 -7.87 11.08 3.27
N TYR A 48 -7.88 9.79 3.60
CA TYR A 48 -8.97 8.89 3.21
C TYR A 48 -10.28 9.31 3.86
N ARG A 49 -10.25 9.62 5.17
CA ARG A 49 -11.44 10.08 5.90
C ARG A 49 -12.02 11.38 5.33
N LYS A 50 -11.17 12.30 4.85
CA LYS A 50 -11.62 13.55 4.20
C LYS A 50 -12.45 13.31 2.94
N THR A 51 -12.31 12.16 2.29
CA THR A 51 -13.10 11.81 1.10
C THR A 51 -14.56 11.44 1.42
N GLY A 52 -14.89 11.23 2.70
CA GLY A 52 -16.19 10.73 3.14
C GLY A 52 -16.45 9.26 2.80
N LYS A 53 -15.53 8.58 2.09
CA LYS A 53 -15.65 7.16 1.76
C LYS A 53 -15.32 6.31 2.99
N ARG A 54 -15.96 5.13 3.08
CA ARG A 54 -15.71 4.18 4.16
C ARG A 54 -14.26 3.70 4.10
N PHE A 55 -13.51 3.97 5.16
CA PHE A 55 -12.16 3.45 5.33
C PHE A 55 -12.22 2.04 5.95
N ASP A 56 -12.06 1.00 5.12
CA ASP A 56 -11.92 -0.39 5.56
C ASP A 56 -10.50 -0.86 5.22
N CYS A 57 -9.64 -0.88 6.22
CA CYS A 57 -8.25 -1.21 6.02
C CYS A 57 -7.68 -2.03 7.19
N GLY A 58 -7.07 -3.17 6.88
CA GLY A 58 -6.17 -3.88 7.80
C GLY A 58 -4.72 -3.70 7.33
N GLY A 59 -3.71 -3.96 8.17
CA GLY A 59 -2.27 -3.93 7.80
C GLY A 59 -1.92 -3.01 6.62
N SER A 60 -1.60 -3.63 5.47
CA SER A 60 -1.36 -2.97 4.17
C SER A 60 -2.57 -2.96 3.21
N CYS A 61 -3.69 -3.58 3.60
CA CYS A 61 -4.80 -3.96 2.73
C CYS A 61 -5.96 -2.97 2.86
N VAL A 62 -6.21 -2.16 1.83
CA VAL A 62 -7.41 -1.30 1.71
C VAL A 62 -8.46 -2.06 0.91
N ARG A 63 -9.64 -2.26 1.52
CA ARG A 63 -10.70 -3.12 1.00
C ARG A 63 -11.83 -2.29 0.41
N PHE A 64 -12.34 -2.73 -0.73
CA PHE A 64 -13.42 -2.05 -1.45
C PHE A 64 -14.29 -3.08 -2.20
N ARG A 65 -15.55 -2.72 -2.49
CA ARG A 65 -16.47 -3.61 -3.25
C ARG A 65 -16.72 -3.09 -4.65
N LYS A 66 -16.82 -1.77 -4.79
CA LYS A 66 -16.92 -1.08 -6.08
C LYS A 66 -15.79 -0.09 -6.22
N LEU A 67 -15.41 0.22 -7.45
CA LEU A 67 -14.35 1.20 -7.72
C LEU A 67 -14.71 2.58 -7.15
N GLU A 68 -15.99 2.96 -7.16
CA GLU A 68 -16.48 4.19 -6.55
C GLU A 68 -16.21 4.28 -5.04
N ASP A 69 -16.05 3.16 -4.33
CA ASP A 69 -15.76 3.14 -2.89
C ASP A 69 -14.28 3.44 -2.58
N LEU A 70 -13.42 3.38 -3.59
CA LEU A 70 -11.98 3.56 -3.46
C LEU A 70 -11.58 4.97 -3.98
N PRO A 71 -10.94 5.82 -3.16
CA PRO A 71 -10.42 7.10 -3.61
C PRO A 71 -9.15 6.87 -4.43
N LEU A 72 -9.31 6.60 -5.73
CA LEU A 72 -8.21 6.24 -6.65
C LEU A 72 -7.09 7.29 -6.68
N GLU A 73 -7.44 8.57 -6.69
CA GLU A 73 -6.45 9.66 -6.64
C GLU A 73 -5.59 9.60 -5.38
N LEU A 74 -6.19 9.27 -4.22
CA LEU A 74 -5.43 9.10 -2.99
C LEU A 74 -4.55 7.85 -3.04
N VAL A 75 -5.01 6.76 -3.65
CA VAL A 75 -4.19 5.55 -3.86
C VAL A 75 -2.97 5.89 -4.73
N GLY A 76 -3.16 6.65 -5.81
CA GLY A 76 -2.05 7.13 -6.65
C GLY A 76 -1.07 8.00 -5.88
N ARG A 77 -1.56 8.96 -5.08
CA ARG A 77 -0.73 9.79 -4.19
C ARG A 77 0.02 8.93 -3.16
N ALA A 78 -0.60 7.90 -2.62
CA ALA A 78 0.04 6.99 -1.68
C ALA A 78 1.19 6.21 -2.33
N ILE A 79 0.99 5.68 -3.54
CA ILE A 79 2.03 5.00 -4.32
C ILE A 79 3.21 5.94 -4.61
N ALA A 80 2.93 7.21 -4.95
CA ALA A 80 3.96 8.20 -5.26
C ALA A 80 4.69 8.77 -4.02
N ARG A 81 4.12 8.62 -2.83
CA ARG A 81 4.63 9.26 -1.60
C ARG A 81 5.98 8.74 -1.15
N THR A 82 6.31 7.48 -1.44
CA THR A 82 7.54 6.85 -0.98
C THR A 82 8.48 6.64 -2.17
N PRO A 83 9.59 7.38 -2.26
CA PRO A 83 10.64 7.14 -3.24
C PRO A 83 11.21 5.71 -3.13
N LEU A 84 11.75 5.22 -4.24
CA LEU A 84 12.27 3.87 -4.35
C LEU A 84 13.38 3.59 -3.32
N GLU A 85 14.32 4.52 -3.20
CA GLU A 85 15.48 4.44 -2.34
C GLU A 85 15.07 4.39 -0.86
N GLU A 86 14.03 5.14 -0.51
CA GLU A 86 13.47 5.16 0.84
C GLU A 86 12.75 3.85 1.14
N PHE A 87 11.93 3.35 0.20
CA PHE A 87 11.28 2.06 0.36
C PHE A 87 12.29 0.92 0.57
N VAL A 88 13.38 0.89 -0.21
CA VAL A 88 14.46 -0.09 -0.04
C VAL A 88 15.13 0.04 1.32
N ARG A 89 15.34 1.27 1.82
CA ARG A 89 15.92 1.51 3.15
C ARG A 89 15.05 0.95 4.28
N MET A 90 13.72 1.08 4.16
CA MET A 90 12.78 0.56 5.17
C MET A 90 12.86 -0.96 5.33
N GLN A 91 13.27 -1.69 4.28
CA GLN A 91 13.31 -3.16 4.24
C GLN A 91 14.63 -3.76 4.73
N LYS A 92 15.69 -2.95 4.85
CA LYS A 92 17.02 -3.38 5.31
C LYS A 92 17.20 -3.29 6.84
N ARG A 93 16.09 -3.26 7.58
CA ARG A 93 16.09 -3.19 9.05
C ARG A 93 16.49 -4.50 9.69
#